data_AF-A0A8H9WLN5-F1
#
_entry.id   AF-A0A8H9WLN5-F1
#
_cell.length_a   1.000
_cell.length_b   1.000
_cell.length_c   1.000
_cell.angle_alpha   90.00
_cell.angle_beta   90.00
_cell.angle_gamma   90.00
#
_symmetry.space_group_name_H-M   'P 1'
#
loop_
_entity.id
_entity.type
_entity.pdbx_description
1 polymer ?
#
loop_
_entity_poly.entity_id
_entity_poly.type
_entity_poly.pdbx_seq_one_letter_code
_entity_poly.pdbx_strand_id
1 'polypeptide(L)'
;MSAVIKTTTPFVIEEVLIEALESVGAEPVLVTSVNQKTFNHRGGLAIGDILTNRSDYYGPQHFRMVSGRWILRHDSSEMSGRVSSALAGKTYSRVGRFLDEIETAYEKAYQGYLDRVAEQERLRLEEERKARVEATRQQAIAKARSQGYSVKETTNSKGQIQLVLTRMV
;
A
#
# COMPACT_ATOMS: atom_id res chain seq x y z
N MET A 1 -31.03 -8.62 3.29
CA MET A 1 -30.08 -9.74 3.11
C MET A 1 -28.82 -9.16 2.48
N SER A 2 -27.62 -9.53 2.90
CA SER A 2 -26.36 -9.04 2.30
C SER A 2 -25.79 -10.12 1.39
N ALA A 3 -25.56 -9.82 0.11
CA ALA A 3 -24.91 -10.75 -0.81
C ALA A 3 -23.39 -10.64 -0.65
N VAL A 4 -22.71 -11.79 -0.65
CA VAL A 4 -21.25 -11.87 -0.72
C VAL A 4 -20.91 -12.27 -2.15
N ILE A 5 -20.41 -11.32 -2.94
CA ILE A 5 -19.87 -11.62 -4.27
C ILE A 5 -18.45 -12.15 -4.06
N LYS A 6 -18.20 -13.37 -4.53
CA LYS A 6 -16.87 -13.99 -4.49
C LYS A 6 -16.07 -13.43 -5.67
N THR A 7 -15.16 -12.51 -5.42
CA THR A 7 -14.09 -12.19 -6.37
C THR A 7 -13.07 -13.34 -6.39
N THR A 8 -12.43 -13.57 -7.52
CA THR A 8 -11.38 -14.60 -7.64
C THR A 8 -10.11 -14.19 -6.90
N THR A 9 -9.79 -12.90 -6.88
CA THR A 9 -8.70 -12.30 -6.11
C THR A 9 -9.27 -11.62 -4.84
N PRO A 10 -8.86 -12.04 -3.62
CA PRO A 10 -9.31 -11.38 -2.42
C PRO A 10 -8.66 -10.00 -2.27
N PHE A 11 -9.47 -8.97 -2.02
CA PHE A 11 -8.97 -7.66 -1.64
C PHE A 11 -8.44 -7.71 -0.21
N VAL A 12 -7.12 -7.65 -0.03
CA VAL A 12 -6.47 -7.83 1.29
C VAL A 12 -5.70 -6.58 1.71
N ILE A 13 -5.11 -5.88 0.75
CA ILE A 13 -4.23 -4.74 1.01
C ILE A 13 -5.04 -3.45 0.82
N GLU A 14 -5.10 -2.63 1.86
CA GLU A 14 -5.85 -1.36 1.88
C GLU A 14 -5.36 -0.38 0.81
N GLU A 15 -4.05 -0.10 0.74
CA GLU A 15 -3.50 0.89 -0.19
C GLU A 15 -3.73 0.51 -1.66
N VAL A 16 -3.62 -0.79 -1.97
CA VAL A 16 -3.87 -1.33 -3.32
C VAL A 16 -5.35 -1.24 -3.66
N LEU A 17 -6.24 -1.48 -2.69
CA LEU A 17 -7.68 -1.33 -2.89
C LEU A 17 -8.06 0.14 -3.14
N ILE A 18 -7.46 1.07 -2.40
CA ILE A 18 -7.68 2.52 -2.61
C ILE A 18 -7.20 2.92 -4.01
N GLU A 19 -5.99 2.52 -4.42
CA GLU A 19 -5.44 2.80 -5.75
C GLU A 19 -6.33 2.22 -6.86
N ALA A 20 -6.83 1.00 -6.68
CA ALA A 20 -7.76 0.37 -7.60
C ALA A 20 -9.08 1.16 -7.72
N LEU A 21 -9.67 1.55 -6.58
CA LEU A 21 -10.91 2.33 -6.53
C LEU A 21 -10.76 3.70 -7.20
N GLU A 22 -9.63 4.39 -6.99
CA GLU A 22 -9.31 5.65 -7.66
C GLU A 22 -9.24 5.47 -9.19
N SER A 23 -8.59 4.40 -9.65
CA SER A 23 -8.43 4.13 -11.09
C SER A 23 -9.76 3.87 -11.80
N VAL A 24 -10.73 3.28 -11.10
CA VAL A 24 -12.11 3.03 -11.59
C VAL A 24 -13.00 4.28 -11.42
N GLY A 25 -12.50 5.33 -10.77
CA GLY A 25 -13.23 6.58 -10.53
C GLY A 25 -14.31 6.45 -9.46
N ALA A 26 -14.10 5.56 -8.49
CA ALA A 26 -15.00 5.31 -7.36
C ALA A 26 -14.80 6.25 -6.17
N GLU A 27 -13.80 7.15 -6.25
CA GLU A 27 -13.51 8.22 -5.26
C GLU A 27 -13.53 7.71 -3.81
N PRO A 28 -12.58 6.83 -3.43
CA PRO A 28 -12.58 6.21 -2.12
C PRO A 28 -12.36 7.23 -0.99
N VAL A 29 -13.13 7.09 0.09
CA VAL A 29 -12.98 7.92 1.29
C VAL A 29 -12.89 7.05 2.53
N LEU A 30 -11.77 7.14 3.26
CA LEU A 30 -11.58 6.40 4.51
C LEU A 30 -12.41 7.01 5.64
N VAL A 31 -13.19 6.17 6.33
CA VAL A 31 -13.99 6.58 7.49
C VAL A 31 -13.10 6.68 8.72
N THR A 32 -13.07 7.88 9.28
CA THR A 32 -12.36 8.24 10.51
C THR A 32 -13.36 8.70 11.57
N SER A 33 -12.93 8.79 12.83
CA SER A 33 -13.78 9.31 13.91
C SER A 33 -14.31 10.73 13.65
N VAL A 34 -13.64 11.51 12.82
CA VAL A 34 -14.01 12.91 12.49
C VAL A 34 -15.09 12.96 11.42
N ASN A 35 -14.95 12.18 10.34
CA ASN A 35 -15.86 12.25 9.20
C ASN A 35 -17.04 11.26 9.28
N GLN A 36 -17.02 10.28 10.20
CA GLN A 36 -18.07 9.27 10.33
C GLN A 36 -19.47 9.87 10.47
N LYS A 37 -19.61 10.98 11.21
CA LYS A 37 -20.89 11.67 11.43
C LYS A 37 -21.38 12.45 10.21
N THR A 38 -20.51 12.71 9.24
CA THR A 38 -20.83 13.44 8.01
C THR A 38 -21.58 12.55 7.02
N PHE A 39 -21.43 11.24 7.12
CA PHE A 39 -22.04 10.28 6.19
C PHE A 39 -23.33 9.72 6.75
N ASN A 40 -24.43 9.94 6.02
CA ASN A 40 -25.71 9.30 6.32
C ASN A 40 -25.71 7.87 5.78
N HIS A 41 -25.62 6.88 6.68
CA HIS A 41 -25.66 5.47 6.31
C HIS A 41 -26.51 4.65 7.29
N ARG A 42 -27.58 4.03 6.78
CA ARG A 42 -28.61 3.32 7.56
C ARG A 42 -28.15 1.96 8.08
N GLY A 43 -27.16 1.34 7.43
CA GLY A 43 -26.58 0.05 7.83
C GLY A 43 -25.43 0.13 8.84
N GLY A 44 -25.12 1.34 9.34
CA GLY A 44 -24.00 1.60 10.25
C GLY A 44 -22.62 1.59 9.57
N LEU A 45 -21.85 2.67 9.75
CA LEU A 45 -20.45 2.78 9.35
C LEU A 45 -19.54 2.55 10.55
N ALA A 46 -18.42 1.88 10.32
CA ALA A 46 -17.35 1.69 11.29
C ALA A 46 -16.13 2.53 10.90
N ILE A 47 -15.32 2.88 11.89
CA ILE A 47 -14.02 3.50 11.66
C ILE A 47 -13.14 2.49 10.91
N GLY A 48 -12.49 2.95 9.85
CA GLY A 48 -11.69 2.11 8.95
C GLY A 48 -12.46 1.57 7.74
N ASP A 49 -13.77 1.82 7.61
CA ASP A 49 -14.48 1.51 6.36
C ASP A 49 -14.00 2.42 5.22
N ILE A 50 -14.01 1.91 3.98
CA ILE A 50 -13.68 2.69 2.78
C ILE A 50 -14.97 2.94 2.01
N LEU A 51 -15.45 4.18 2.03
CA LEU A 51 -16.63 4.61 1.27
C LEU A 51 -16.29 4.77 -0.21
N THR A 52 -17.30 4.62 -1.05
CA THR A 52 -17.23 4.95 -2.48
C THR A 52 -18.25 6.02 -2.81
N ASN A 53 -18.10 6.70 -3.95
CA ASN A 53 -19.11 7.62 -4.49
C ASN A 53 -20.38 6.92 -5.01
N ARG A 54 -20.44 5.58 -4.95
CA ARG A 54 -21.62 4.80 -5.28
C ARG A 54 -22.55 4.77 -4.08
N SER A 55 -23.85 4.79 -4.31
CA SER A 55 -24.85 4.72 -3.24
C SER A 55 -25.98 3.75 -3.58
N ASP A 56 -26.51 3.14 -2.54
CA ASP A 56 -27.68 2.27 -2.53
C ASP A 56 -28.75 2.82 -1.56
N TYR A 57 -29.79 2.02 -1.31
CA TYR A 57 -30.87 2.38 -0.37
C TYR A 57 -30.38 2.69 1.07
N TYR A 58 -29.28 2.08 1.50
CA TYR A 58 -28.71 2.27 2.82
C TYR A 58 -27.74 3.45 2.90
N GLY A 59 -27.32 4.00 1.76
CA GLY A 59 -26.39 5.13 1.68
C GLY A 59 -25.20 4.79 0.78
N PRO A 60 -24.05 5.44 0.99
CA PRO A 60 -22.87 5.13 0.19
C PRO A 60 -22.40 3.68 0.38
N GLN A 61 -22.13 2.99 -0.72
CA GLN A 61 -21.55 1.66 -0.72
C GLN A 61 -20.12 1.75 -0.16
N HIS A 62 -19.74 0.79 0.69
CA HIS A 62 -18.44 0.82 1.37
C HIS A 62 -17.81 -0.55 1.45
N PHE A 63 -16.48 -0.59 1.49
CA PHE A 63 -15.72 -1.77 1.84
C PHE A 63 -15.49 -1.81 3.34
N ARG A 64 -15.69 -2.99 3.93
CA ARG A 64 -15.37 -3.26 5.32
C ARG A 64 -14.37 -4.40 5.42
N MET A 65 -13.36 -4.23 6.25
CA MET A 65 -12.43 -5.30 6.60
C MET A 65 -13.15 -6.35 7.46
N VAL A 66 -13.29 -7.57 6.94
CA VAL A 66 -13.91 -8.71 7.63
C VAL A 66 -13.04 -9.94 7.41
N SER A 67 -12.51 -10.51 8.49
CA SER A 67 -11.68 -11.72 8.44
C SER A 67 -10.45 -11.60 7.52
N GLY A 68 -9.77 -10.44 7.55
CA GLY A 68 -8.55 -10.21 6.78
C GLY A 68 -8.76 -9.91 5.29
N ARG A 69 -9.98 -9.61 4.88
CA ARG A 69 -10.31 -9.18 3.51
C ARG A 69 -11.32 -8.03 3.52
N TRP A 70 -11.21 -7.17 2.53
CA TRP A 70 -12.17 -6.12 2.27
C TRP A 70 -13.37 -6.67 1.51
N ILE A 71 -14.56 -6.48 2.08
CA ILE A 71 -15.82 -6.94 1.49
C ILE A 71 -16.69 -5.72 1.19
N LEU A 72 -17.14 -5.59 -0.06
CA LEU A 72 -18.11 -4.58 -0.45
C LEU A 72 -19.45 -4.85 0.25
N ARG A 73 -19.92 -3.87 1.00
CA ARG A 73 -21.26 -3.83 1.60
C ARG A 73 -22.16 -3.05 0.66
N HIS A 74 -23.12 -3.78 0.10
CA HIS A 74 -24.16 -3.23 -0.77
C HIS A 74 -25.50 -3.94 -0.50
N ASP A 75 -26.60 -3.31 -0.85
CA ASP A 75 -27.91 -3.96 -0.84
C ASP A 75 -28.00 -5.02 -1.96
N SER A 76 -28.33 -6.27 -1.58
CA SER A 76 -28.53 -7.35 -2.55
C SER A 76 -29.79 -7.19 -3.40
N SER A 77 -30.75 -6.36 -2.95
CA SER A 77 -31.98 -6.07 -3.69
C SER A 77 -31.73 -5.22 -4.96
N GLU A 78 -30.55 -4.63 -5.11
CA GLU A 78 -30.13 -3.88 -6.30
C GLU A 78 -29.98 -4.75 -7.56
N MET A 79 -30.07 -6.08 -7.43
CA MET A 79 -30.07 -7.02 -8.58
C MET A 79 -31.25 -6.78 -9.54
N SER A 80 -32.29 -6.02 -9.15
CA SER A 80 -33.47 -5.72 -9.97
C SER A 80 -33.51 -4.32 -10.61
N GLY A 81 -32.36 -3.69 -10.83
CA GLY A 81 -32.19 -2.74 -11.94
C GLY A 81 -32.92 -1.39 -11.86
N ARG A 82 -33.20 -0.86 -10.67
CA ARG A 82 -33.69 0.54 -10.52
C ARG A 82 -33.02 1.24 -9.36
N VAL A 83 -31.80 1.73 -9.58
CA VAL A 83 -31.16 2.72 -8.72
C VAL A 83 -31.05 4.01 -9.53
N SER A 84 -31.91 4.96 -9.23
CA SER A 84 -31.90 6.30 -9.82
C SER A 84 -30.80 7.13 -9.15
N SER A 85 -29.65 7.29 -9.81
CA SER A 85 -28.76 8.40 -9.46
C SER A 85 -29.42 9.71 -9.92
N ALA A 86 -29.73 10.59 -8.96
CA ALA A 86 -30.19 11.96 -9.25
C ALA A 86 -29.02 12.92 -9.55
N LEU A 87 -27.78 12.46 -9.51
CA LEU A 87 -26.58 13.28 -9.64
C LEU A 87 -25.67 12.71 -10.74
N ALA A 88 -25.58 13.48 -11.84
CA ALA A 88 -24.66 13.35 -12.96
C ALA A 88 -24.82 12.11 -13.86
N GLY A 89 -24.73 12.31 -15.18
CA GLY A 89 -24.95 11.33 -16.24
C GLY A 89 -23.93 10.19 -16.35
N LYS A 90 -23.47 9.62 -15.23
CA LYS A 90 -22.78 8.34 -15.18
C LYS A 90 -23.84 7.25 -15.04
N THR A 91 -24.06 6.49 -16.10
CA THR A 91 -24.93 5.32 -16.14
C THR A 91 -24.56 4.39 -14.98
N TYR A 92 -25.47 4.17 -14.04
CA TYR A 92 -25.25 3.27 -12.90
C TYR A 92 -24.79 1.89 -13.40
N SER A 93 -23.55 1.50 -13.07
CA SER A 93 -23.02 0.18 -13.42
C SER A 93 -23.46 -0.86 -12.40
N ARG A 94 -23.88 -2.05 -12.85
CA ARG A 94 -24.26 -3.16 -11.95
C ARG A 94 -23.08 -3.51 -11.03
N VAL A 95 -23.37 -3.84 -9.78
CA VAL A 95 -22.35 -4.17 -8.77
C VAL A 95 -21.38 -5.27 -9.24
N GLY A 96 -21.88 -6.30 -9.94
CA GLY A 96 -21.02 -7.35 -10.51
C GLY A 96 -19.96 -6.78 -11.46
N ARG A 97 -20.38 -5.99 -12.46
CA ARG A 97 -19.46 -5.35 -13.40
C ARG A 97 -18.48 -4.40 -12.70
N PHE A 98 -18.96 -3.68 -11.68
CA PHE A 98 -18.10 -2.81 -10.87
C PHE A 98 -17.03 -3.60 -10.12
N LEU A 99 -17.38 -4.75 -9.53
CA LEU A 99 -16.42 -5.62 -8.87
C LEU A 99 -15.43 -6.23 -9.87
N ASP A 100 -15.86 -6.60 -11.08
CA ASP A 100 -14.96 -7.07 -12.14
C ASP A 100 -13.95 -5.97 -12.56
N GLU A 101 -14.44 -4.73 -12.70
CA GLU A 101 -13.60 -3.55 -13.01
C GLU A 101 -12.59 -3.27 -11.89
N ILE A 102 -13.01 -3.35 -10.62
CA ILE A 102 -12.10 -3.21 -9.48
C ILE A 102 -11.10 -4.37 -9.40
N GLU A 103 -11.54 -5.60 -9.67
CA GLU A 103 -10.66 -6.77 -9.61
C GLU A 103 -9.50 -6.65 -10.59
N THR A 104 -9.80 -6.30 -11.84
CA THR A 104 -8.75 -6.06 -12.85
C THR A 104 -7.83 -4.89 -12.48
N ALA A 105 -8.39 -3.81 -11.93
CA ALA A 105 -7.60 -2.67 -11.45
C ALA A 105 -6.71 -3.03 -10.25
N TYR A 106 -7.24 -3.83 -9.32
CA TYR A 106 -6.55 -4.28 -8.12
C TYR A 106 -5.38 -5.20 -8.47
N GLU A 107 -5.55 -6.13 -9.41
CA GLU A 107 -4.45 -6.98 -9.86
C GLU A 107 -3.30 -6.17 -10.46
N LYS A 108 -3.62 -5.14 -11.24
CA LYS A 108 -2.62 -4.22 -11.81
C LYS A 108 -1.92 -3.41 -10.72
N ALA A 109 -2.67 -2.82 -9.80
CA ALA A 109 -2.11 -2.05 -8.68
C ALA A 109 -1.26 -2.95 -7.76
N TYR A 110 -1.67 -4.20 -7.56
CA TYR A 110 -0.95 -5.18 -6.76
C TYR A 110 0.42 -5.52 -7.36
N GLN A 111 0.50 -5.69 -8.69
CA GLN A 111 1.80 -5.88 -9.35
C GLN A 111 2.73 -4.68 -9.12
N GLY A 112 2.22 -3.45 -9.29
CA GLY A 112 3.00 -2.24 -9.01
C GLY A 112 3.38 -2.09 -7.53
N TYR A 113 2.56 -2.59 -6.61
CA TYR A 113 2.89 -2.66 -5.19
C TYR A 113 4.06 -3.63 -4.92
N LEU A 114 4.03 -4.83 -5.52
CA LEU A 114 5.12 -5.80 -5.38
C LEU A 114 6.45 -5.25 -5.90
N ASP A 115 6.43 -4.54 -7.03
CA ASP A 115 7.62 -3.90 -7.58
C ASP A 115 8.21 -2.85 -6.62
N ARG A 116 7.35 -2.00 -6.03
CA ARG A 116 7.76 -0.99 -5.03
C ARG A 116 8.38 -1.65 -3.79
N VAL A 117 7.78 -2.72 -3.28
CA VAL A 117 8.29 -3.47 -2.12
C VAL A 117 9.65 -4.08 -2.44
N ALA A 118 9.81 -4.67 -3.63
CA ALA A 118 11.08 -5.24 -4.07
C ALA A 118 12.18 -4.19 -4.19
N GLU A 119 11.87 -3.00 -4.70
CA GLU A 119 12.84 -1.89 -4.76
C GLU A 119 13.28 -1.40 -3.38
N GLN A 120 12.34 -1.25 -2.44
CA GLN A 120 12.64 -0.87 -1.07
C GLN A 120 13.54 -1.90 -0.38
N GLU A 121 13.27 -3.19 -0.59
CA GLU A 121 14.11 -4.26 -0.04
C GLU A 121 15.53 -4.23 -0.63
N ARG A 122 15.66 -3.98 -1.95
CA ARG A 122 16.97 -3.83 -2.60
C ARG A 122 17.77 -2.68 -2.01
N LEU A 123 17.15 -1.51 -1.81
CA LEU A 123 17.81 -0.35 -1.21
C LEU A 123 18.29 -0.65 0.21
N ARG A 124 17.45 -1.30 1.01
CA ARG A 124 17.82 -1.72 2.38
C ARG A 124 19.02 -2.66 2.37
N LEU A 125 19.06 -3.64 1.48
CA LEU A 125 20.20 -4.56 1.37
C LEU A 125 21.48 -3.85 0.93
N GLU A 126 21.40 -2.84 0.06
CA GLU A 126 22.55 -2.02 -0.31
C GLU A 126 23.06 -1.16 0.84
N GLU A 127 22.16 -0.57 1.63
CA GLU A 127 22.51 0.17 2.85
C GLU A 127 23.17 -0.74 3.89
N GLU A 128 22.63 -1.93 4.13
CA GLU A 128 23.22 -2.91 5.04
C GLU A 128 24.62 -3.34 4.57
N ARG A 129 24.83 -3.50 3.25
CA ARG A 129 26.16 -3.76 2.68
C ARG A 129 27.12 -2.61 2.93
N LYS A 130 26.70 -1.36 2.68
CA LYS A 130 27.52 -0.16 2.92
C LYS A 130 27.89 -0.04 4.41
N ALA A 131 26.91 -0.21 5.29
CA ALA A 131 27.12 -0.18 6.74
C ALA A 131 28.09 -1.27 7.21
N ARG A 132 28.02 -2.49 6.66
CA ARG A 132 28.98 -3.56 6.99
C ARG A 132 30.40 -3.22 6.54
N VAL A 133 30.57 -2.66 5.35
CA VAL A 133 31.87 -2.22 4.84
C VAL A 133 32.43 -1.09 5.71
N GLU A 134 31.61 -0.11 6.08
CA GLU A 134 32.01 0.99 6.97
C GLU A 134 32.35 0.51 8.38
N ALA A 135 31.55 -0.38 8.96
CA ALA A 135 31.84 -0.97 10.27
C ALA A 135 33.17 -1.74 10.25
N THR A 136 33.41 -2.54 9.20
CA THR A 136 34.68 -3.26 9.03
C THR A 136 35.85 -2.28 8.89
N ARG A 137 35.68 -1.21 8.12
CA ARG A 137 36.68 -0.12 7.98
C ARG A 137 36.98 0.53 9.33
N GLN A 138 35.95 0.94 10.07
CA GLN A 138 36.12 1.58 11.38
C GLN A 138 36.80 0.65 12.39
N GLN A 139 36.42 -0.63 12.43
CA GLN A 139 37.07 -1.64 13.27
C GLN A 139 38.54 -1.81 12.91
N ALA A 140 38.89 -1.88 11.62
CA ALA A 140 40.27 -1.99 11.17
C ALA A 140 41.11 -0.76 11.58
N ILE A 141 40.56 0.46 11.43
CA ILE A 141 41.22 1.70 11.83
C ILE A 141 41.40 1.75 13.36
N ALA A 142 40.37 1.42 14.12
CA ALA A 142 40.42 1.41 15.58
C ALA A 142 41.47 0.42 16.10
N LYS A 143 41.50 -0.79 15.53
CA LYS A 143 42.51 -1.80 15.85
C LYS A 143 43.93 -1.32 15.55
N ALA A 144 44.16 -0.75 14.36
CA ALA A 144 45.46 -0.21 13.98
C ALA A 144 45.92 0.95 14.89
N ARG A 145 45.03 1.87 15.23
CA ARG A 145 45.33 2.97 16.17
C ARG A 145 45.67 2.45 17.57
N SER A 146 44.94 1.45 18.07
CA SER A 146 45.24 0.83 19.37
C SER A 146 46.61 0.14 19.42
N GLN A 147 47.10 -0.32 18.26
CA GLN A 147 48.42 -0.92 18.10
C GLN A 147 49.54 0.12 17.88
N GLY A 148 49.23 1.42 17.93
CA GLY A 148 50.21 2.52 17.78
C GLY A 148 50.50 2.92 16.32
N TYR A 149 49.68 2.50 15.36
CA TYR A 149 49.83 2.91 13.96
C TYR A 149 48.98 4.15 13.64
N SER A 150 49.56 5.09 12.89
CA SER A 150 48.83 6.13 12.18
C SER A 150 48.22 5.55 10.90
N VAL A 151 46.95 5.85 10.63
CA VAL A 151 46.20 5.29 9.50
C VAL A 151 45.88 6.41 8.50
N LYS A 152 46.36 6.25 7.26
CA LYS A 152 45.99 7.11 6.14
C LYS A 152 45.13 6.35 5.16
N GLU A 153 44.00 6.93 4.78
CA GLU A 153 43.06 6.31 3.85
C GLU A 153 43.34 6.78 2.43
N THR A 154 43.41 5.85 1.50
CA THR A 154 43.57 6.13 0.06
C THR A 154 42.64 5.23 -0.75
N THR A 155 42.14 5.72 -1.89
CA THR A 155 41.34 4.92 -2.81
C THR A 155 42.21 4.47 -3.97
N ASN A 156 42.24 3.16 -4.25
CA ASN A 156 43.01 2.62 -5.37
C ASN A 156 42.31 2.91 -6.72
N SER A 157 43.02 2.78 -7.84
CA SER A 157 42.50 2.95 -9.22
C SER A 157 41.33 2.02 -9.57
N LYS A 158 41.11 0.96 -8.79
CA LYS A 158 39.99 0.02 -8.89
C LYS A 158 38.78 0.38 -7.99
N GLY A 159 38.80 1.53 -7.32
CA GLY A 159 37.71 1.99 -6.44
C GLY A 159 37.66 1.31 -5.06
N GLN A 160 38.70 0.57 -4.68
CA GLN A 160 38.79 -0.11 -3.38
C GLN A 160 39.40 0.81 -2.31
N ILE A 161 38.88 0.71 -1.07
CA ILE A 161 39.43 1.42 0.09
C ILE A 161 40.73 0.74 0.52
N GLN A 162 41.84 1.49 0.51
CA GLN A 162 43.14 1.04 0.98
C GLN A 162 43.54 1.83 2.23
N LEU A 163 43.88 1.10 3.30
CA LEU A 163 44.38 1.68 4.55
C LEU A 163 45.90 1.54 4.58
N VAL A 164 46.63 2.65 4.57
CA VAL A 164 48.08 2.69 4.72
C VAL A 164 48.40 2.90 6.19
N LEU A 165 49.10 1.94 6.79
CA LEU A 165 49.48 1.94 8.21
C LEU A 165 50.93 2.38 8.35
N THR A 166 51.18 3.43 9.12
CA THR A 166 52.53 3.91 9.44
C THR A 166 52.75 3.81 10.94
N ARG A 167 53.76 3.08 11.39
CA ARG A 167 54.05 2.90 12.82
C ARG A 167 54.52 4.24 13.39
N MET A 168 53.86 4.74 14.43
CA MET A 168 54.38 5.89 15.17
C MET A 168 55.47 5.38 16.10
N VAL A 169 56.69 5.90 15.92
CA VAL A 169 57.86 5.65 16.77
C VAL A 169 57.82 6.61 17.94
#